data_AF-A0A968IJB3-F1
#
_entry.id   AF-A0A968IJB3-F1
#
_cell.length_a   1.000
_cell.length_b   1.000
_cell.length_c   1.000
_cell.angle_alpha   90.00
_cell.angle_beta   90.00
_cell.angle_gamma   90.00
#
_symmetry.space_group_name_H-M   'P 1'
#
loop_
_entity.id
_entity.type
_entity.pdbx_description
1 polymer ?
#
loop_
_entity_poly.entity_id
_entity_poly.type
_entity_poly.pdbx_seq_one_letter_code
_entity_poly.pdbx_strand_id
1 'polypeptide(L)'
;MHSPEPASRGEWSGRPFEQLQSQQNKLPRKMEAMYADLLNQSQAAASRDQLTEAIQTIAGIPTNSQHHELAQQLQEDWSRELVRQATNRFQQGEVAPAIALLKSIPITSQWHDRAIELRQRWDQQAKLLNQATAATAAADWQARSMRSNLWKDYPYITVFQFKSCCSKLWPNAMSQSPPCSKSPLQTRP
;
A
#
# COMPACT_ATOMS: atom_id res chain seq x y z
N MET A 1 -68.16 44.05 -53.28
CA MET A 1 -66.83 44.59 -52.95
C MET A 1 -66.09 43.53 -52.15
N HIS A 2 -64.99 43.02 -52.70
CA HIS A 2 -64.15 41.95 -52.15
C HIS A 2 -62.80 42.52 -51.67
N SER A 3 -62.19 41.81 -50.71
CA SER A 3 -60.81 41.86 -50.19
C SER A 3 -60.59 42.53 -48.82
N PRO A 4 -59.56 42.13 -48.04
CA PRO A 4 -58.95 40.79 -47.93
C PRO A 4 -58.71 40.33 -46.46
N GLU A 5 -58.38 39.05 -46.34
CA GLU A 5 -57.87 38.30 -45.17
C GLU A 5 -56.68 38.99 -44.46
N PRO A 6 -56.58 38.92 -43.11
CA PRO A 6 -55.31 39.09 -42.42
C PRO A 6 -54.75 37.76 -41.92
N ALA A 7 -53.49 37.55 -42.30
CA ALA A 7 -52.64 36.41 -42.04
C ALA A 7 -52.23 36.23 -40.56
N SER A 8 -51.90 34.96 -40.26
CA SER A 8 -50.81 34.50 -39.40
C SER A 8 -50.58 35.23 -38.08
N ARG A 9 -51.13 34.68 -37.00
CA ARG A 9 -50.63 34.90 -35.64
C ARG A 9 -49.93 33.62 -35.19
N GLY A 10 -48.60 33.71 -35.04
CA GLY A 10 -47.68 32.59 -34.89
C GLY A 10 -48.04 31.62 -33.76
N GLU A 11 -48.24 30.36 -34.16
CA GLU A 11 -48.03 29.19 -33.32
C GLU A 11 -46.55 29.13 -32.93
N TRP A 12 -46.22 29.69 -31.77
CA TRP A 12 -45.05 29.25 -31.03
C TRP A 12 -45.33 27.82 -30.58
N SER A 13 -44.97 26.88 -31.46
CA SER A 13 -44.96 25.45 -31.18
C SER A 13 -44.06 25.24 -29.96
N GLY A 14 -44.69 24.97 -28.82
CA GLY A 14 -44.01 24.57 -27.59
C GLY A 14 -43.21 23.31 -27.87
N ARG A 15 -41.90 23.45 -28.14
CA ARG A 15 -40.99 22.33 -28.01
C ARG A 15 -40.94 21.99 -26.52
N PRO A 16 -41.18 20.73 -26.12
CA PRO A 16 -41.05 20.33 -24.73
C PRO A 16 -39.57 20.42 -24.32
N PHE A 17 -39.19 21.52 -23.68
CA PHE A 17 -37.85 21.69 -23.09
C PHE A 17 -37.63 20.70 -21.92
N GLU A 18 -38.70 20.11 -21.40
CA GLU A 18 -38.67 19.08 -20.34
C GLU A 18 -38.09 17.74 -20.79
N GLN A 19 -38.03 17.44 -22.09
CA GLN A 19 -37.49 16.17 -22.59
C GLN A 19 -35.96 16.15 -22.71
N LEU A 20 -35.30 17.32 -22.60
CA LEU A 20 -33.85 17.46 -22.61
C LEU A 20 -33.21 17.26 -21.22
N GLN A 21 -33.94 17.53 -20.14
CA GLN A 21 -33.39 17.42 -18.79
C GLN A 21 -33.33 15.97 -18.27
N SER A 22 -34.23 15.09 -18.73
CA SER A 22 -34.22 13.68 -18.32
C SER A 22 -33.12 12.85 -18.99
N GLN A 23 -32.57 13.30 -20.13
CA GLN A 23 -31.38 12.68 -20.75
C GLN A 23 -30.05 13.22 -20.20
N GLN A 24 -30.03 14.37 -19.53
CA GLN A 24 -28.79 14.99 -19.05
C GLN A 24 -28.12 14.27 -17.87
N ASN A 25 -28.84 13.37 -17.19
CA ASN A 25 -28.29 12.61 -16.06
C ASN A 25 -27.64 11.28 -16.45
N LYS A 26 -27.71 10.85 -17.72
CA LYS A 26 -27.07 9.62 -18.18
C LYS A 26 -25.92 9.94 -19.12
N LEU A 27 -24.75 9.37 -18.84
CA LEU A 27 -23.59 9.54 -19.69
C LEU A 27 -23.87 9.02 -21.11
N PRO A 28 -23.24 9.62 -22.14
CA PRO A 28 -23.33 9.11 -23.50
C PRO A 28 -22.90 7.64 -23.55
N ARG A 29 -23.61 6.80 -24.33
CA ARG A 29 -23.32 5.35 -24.45
C ARG A 29 -21.86 5.03 -24.77
N LYS A 30 -21.20 5.89 -25.56
CA LYS A 30 -19.78 5.75 -25.88
C LYS A 30 -18.88 5.84 -24.64
N MET A 31 -19.19 6.74 -23.70
CA MET A 31 -18.46 6.87 -22.44
C MET A 31 -18.72 5.69 -21.52
N GLU A 32 -19.97 5.20 -21.46
CA GLU A 32 -20.29 4.00 -20.66
C GLU A 32 -19.53 2.75 -21.13
N ALA A 33 -19.34 2.58 -22.44
CA ALA A 33 -18.50 1.51 -22.97
C ALA A 33 -17.04 1.64 -22.50
N MET A 34 -16.49 2.86 -22.47
CA MET A 34 -15.14 3.10 -21.95
C MET A 34 -15.03 2.78 -20.45
N TYR A 35 -16.04 3.09 -19.65
CA TYR A 35 -16.05 2.75 -18.22
C TYR A 35 -16.23 1.25 -17.98
N ALA A 36 -17.00 0.55 -18.82
CA ALA A 36 -17.04 -0.91 -18.80
C ALA A 36 -15.67 -1.53 -19.10
N ASP A 37 -14.93 -0.97 -20.06
CA ASP A 37 -13.56 -1.41 -20.37
C ASP A 37 -12.59 -1.17 -19.21
N LEU A 38 -12.69 -0.02 -18.51
CA LEU A 38 -11.89 0.25 -17.31
C LEU A 38 -12.22 -0.73 -16.18
N LEU A 39 -13.50 -1.06 -16.02
CA LEU A 39 -13.93 -2.05 -15.03
C LEU A 39 -13.33 -3.43 -15.33
N ASN A 40 -13.40 -3.88 -16.59
CA ASN A 40 -12.79 -5.14 -17.01
C ASN A 40 -11.27 -5.14 -16.82
N GLN A 41 -10.59 -4.03 -17.15
CA GLN A 41 -9.15 -3.89 -16.94
C GLN A 41 -8.77 -3.96 -15.47
N SER A 42 -9.49 -3.25 -14.61
CA SER A 42 -9.25 -3.26 -13.17
C SER A 42 -9.45 -4.65 -12.56
N GLN A 43 -10.51 -5.36 -12.96
CA GLN A 43 -10.76 -6.74 -12.53
C GLN A 43 -9.66 -7.69 -13.02
N ALA A 44 -9.20 -7.54 -14.26
CA ALA A 44 -8.09 -8.33 -14.78
C ALA A 44 -6.78 -8.07 -14.00
N ALA A 45 -6.48 -6.82 -13.66
CA ALA A 45 -5.34 -6.49 -12.79
C ALA A 45 -5.48 -7.13 -11.40
N ALA A 46 -6.67 -7.04 -10.78
CA ALA A 46 -6.93 -7.66 -9.49
C ALA A 46 -6.78 -9.19 -9.52
N SER A 47 -7.20 -9.86 -10.60
CA SER A 47 -7.03 -11.31 -10.78
C SER A 47 -5.58 -11.77 -10.88
N ARG A 48 -4.66 -10.85 -11.18
CA ARG A 48 -3.21 -11.08 -11.22
C ARG A 48 -2.51 -10.58 -9.94
N ASP A 49 -3.26 -10.38 -8.86
CA ASP A 49 -2.80 -9.80 -7.59
C ASP A 49 -2.24 -8.37 -7.69
N GLN A 50 -2.55 -7.64 -8.78
CA GLN A 50 -2.11 -6.26 -8.99
C GLN A 50 -3.14 -5.26 -8.42
N LEU A 51 -3.49 -5.39 -7.14
CA LEU A 51 -4.59 -4.64 -6.52
C LEU A 51 -4.38 -3.12 -6.52
N THR A 52 -3.13 -2.66 -6.37
CA THR A 52 -2.79 -1.24 -6.47
C THR A 52 -3.13 -0.68 -7.85
N GLU A 53 -2.84 -1.42 -8.92
CA GLU A 53 -3.17 -1.04 -10.30
C GLU A 53 -4.69 -1.09 -10.53
N ALA A 54 -5.35 -2.12 -10.01
CA ALA A 54 -6.80 -2.28 -10.10
C ALA A 54 -7.55 -1.09 -9.49
N ILE A 55 -7.18 -0.68 -8.28
CA ILE A 55 -7.77 0.46 -7.58
C ILE A 55 -7.51 1.77 -8.33
N GLN A 56 -6.29 1.99 -8.83
CA GLN A 56 -5.97 3.19 -9.60
C GLN A 56 -6.79 3.29 -10.89
N THR A 57 -7.00 2.15 -11.55
CA THR A 57 -7.78 2.06 -12.78
C THR A 57 -9.27 2.36 -12.53
N ILE A 58 -9.83 1.81 -11.45
CA ILE A 58 -11.26 1.94 -11.16
C ILE A 58 -11.65 3.31 -10.60
N ALA A 59 -10.69 4.03 -9.99
CA ALA A 59 -10.87 5.40 -9.53
C ALA A 59 -11.20 6.40 -10.66
N GLY A 60 -10.97 6.02 -11.93
CA GLY A 60 -11.34 6.82 -13.10
C GLY A 60 -12.82 6.78 -13.46
N ILE A 61 -13.63 5.91 -12.83
CA ILE A 61 -15.06 5.78 -13.13
C ILE A 61 -15.85 6.87 -12.38
N PRO A 62 -16.52 7.81 -13.09
CA PRO A 62 -17.21 8.92 -12.46
C PRO A 62 -18.50 8.48 -11.76
N THR A 63 -18.98 9.30 -10.82
CA THR A 63 -20.17 9.04 -10.00
C THR A 63 -21.48 8.94 -10.79
N ASN A 64 -21.54 9.52 -11.98
CA ASN A 64 -22.71 9.49 -12.86
C ASN A 64 -22.72 8.29 -13.83
N SER A 65 -21.71 7.41 -13.80
CA SER A 65 -21.71 6.19 -14.59
C SER A 65 -22.58 5.11 -13.95
N GLN A 66 -23.24 4.33 -14.79
CA GLN A 66 -23.95 3.12 -14.34
C GLN A 66 -23.03 2.10 -13.64
N HIS A 67 -21.72 2.18 -13.88
CA HIS A 67 -20.72 1.27 -13.29
C HIS A 67 -20.18 1.75 -11.94
N HIS A 68 -20.58 2.94 -11.48
CA HIS A 68 -20.01 3.56 -10.30
C HIS A 68 -20.23 2.75 -9.01
N GLU A 69 -21.42 2.21 -8.80
CA GLU A 69 -21.73 1.43 -7.58
C GLU A 69 -20.85 0.17 -7.49
N LEU A 70 -20.74 -0.57 -8.60
CA LEU A 70 -19.86 -1.73 -8.68
C LEU A 70 -18.39 -1.33 -8.51
N ALA A 71 -17.99 -0.21 -9.09
CA ALA A 71 -16.64 0.33 -8.94
C ALA A 71 -16.27 0.64 -7.49
N GLN A 72 -17.19 1.26 -6.74
CA GLN A 72 -17.01 1.53 -5.31
C GLN A 72 -16.91 0.24 -4.51
N GLN A 73 -17.78 -0.74 -4.75
CA GLN A 73 -17.72 -2.03 -4.06
C GLN A 73 -16.38 -2.75 -4.27
N LEU A 74 -15.91 -2.82 -5.52
CA LEU A 74 -14.62 -3.43 -5.86
C LEU A 74 -13.45 -2.67 -5.21
N GLN A 75 -13.49 -1.33 -5.25
CA GLN A 75 -12.50 -0.50 -4.57
C GLN A 75 -12.41 -0.83 -3.08
N GLU A 76 -13.55 -1.02 -2.40
CA GLU A 76 -13.57 -1.37 -0.98
C GLU A 76 -13.04 -2.77 -0.69
N ASP A 77 -13.43 -3.74 -1.50
CA ASP A 77 -12.96 -5.12 -1.35
C ASP A 77 -11.44 -5.23 -1.57
N TRP A 78 -10.91 -4.54 -2.59
CA TRP A 78 -9.47 -4.51 -2.86
C TRP A 78 -8.71 -3.69 -1.82
N SER A 79 -9.30 -2.61 -1.28
CA SER A 79 -8.68 -1.84 -0.21
C SER A 79 -8.55 -2.66 1.08
N ARG A 80 -9.60 -3.42 1.44
CA ARG A 80 -9.54 -4.40 2.55
C ARG A 80 -8.42 -5.41 2.34
N GLU A 81 -8.32 -5.95 1.13
CA GLU A 81 -7.31 -6.94 0.79
C GLU A 81 -5.89 -6.36 0.82
N LEU A 82 -5.68 -5.13 0.37
CA LEU A 82 -4.40 -4.43 0.52
C LEU A 82 -3.99 -4.28 1.98
N VAL A 83 -4.92 -3.94 2.88
CA VAL A 83 -4.63 -3.88 4.33
C VAL A 83 -4.20 -5.26 4.85
N ARG A 84 -4.87 -6.33 4.41
CA ARG A 84 -4.50 -7.71 4.76
C ARG A 84 -3.10 -8.07 4.28
N GLN A 85 -2.78 -7.80 3.02
CA GLN A 85 -1.46 -8.06 2.44
C GLN A 85 -0.36 -7.23 3.12
N ALA A 86 -0.63 -5.95 3.38
CA ALA A 86 0.28 -5.07 4.11
C ALA A 86 0.57 -5.61 5.51
N THR A 87 -0.45 -6.09 6.22
CA THR A 87 -0.30 -6.69 7.54
C THR A 87 0.57 -7.94 7.50
N ASN A 88 0.39 -8.81 6.51
CA ASN A 88 1.22 -10.01 6.34
C ASN A 88 2.69 -9.64 6.07
N ARG A 89 2.95 -8.67 5.19
CA ARG A 89 4.31 -8.18 4.91
C ARG A 89 4.96 -7.57 6.15
N PHE A 90 4.19 -6.79 6.92
CA PHE A 90 4.67 -6.24 8.18
C PHE A 90 5.07 -7.34 9.18
N GLN A 91 4.27 -8.40 9.30
CA GLN A 91 4.58 -9.55 10.16
C GLN A 91 5.83 -10.32 9.70
N GLN A 92 6.14 -10.31 8.41
CA GLN A 92 7.37 -10.86 7.84
C GLN A 92 8.60 -9.97 8.02
N GLY A 93 8.43 -8.78 8.63
CA GLY A 93 9.50 -7.80 8.81
C GLY A 93 9.70 -6.87 7.61
N GLU A 94 8.88 -7.01 6.56
CA GLU A 94 8.92 -6.17 5.36
C GLU A 94 8.17 -4.84 5.59
N VAL A 95 8.67 -4.00 6.48
CA VAL A 95 7.96 -2.77 6.90
C VAL A 95 7.77 -1.77 5.75
N ALA A 96 8.81 -1.53 4.94
CA ALA A 96 8.71 -0.60 3.81
C ALA A 96 7.72 -1.06 2.73
N PRO A 97 7.76 -2.32 2.25
CA PRO A 97 6.72 -2.86 1.37
C PRO A 97 5.31 -2.80 1.96
N ALA A 98 5.14 -3.11 3.25
CA ALA A 98 3.85 -3.02 3.93
C ALA A 98 3.28 -1.59 3.91
N ILE A 99 4.10 -0.59 4.24
CA ILE A 99 3.72 0.83 4.20
C ILE A 99 3.38 1.28 2.76
N ALA A 100 4.10 0.78 1.75
CA ALA A 100 3.83 1.11 0.35
C ALA A 100 2.45 0.63 -0.10
N LEU A 101 2.03 -0.59 0.29
CA LEU A 101 0.69 -1.10 0.01
C LEU A 101 -0.39 -0.21 0.63
N LEU A 102 -0.23 0.19 1.90
CA LEU A 102 -1.18 1.07 2.57
C LEU A 102 -1.29 2.47 1.94
N LYS A 103 -0.25 2.96 1.26
CA LYS A 103 -0.29 4.24 0.53
C LYS A 103 -1.17 4.18 -0.72
N SER A 104 -1.42 2.99 -1.26
CA SER A 104 -2.25 2.82 -2.46
C SER A 104 -3.76 2.81 -2.18
N ILE A 105 -4.16 2.81 -0.91
CA ILE A 105 -5.57 2.85 -0.52
C ILE A 105 -6.13 4.26 -0.75
N PRO A 106 -7.19 4.41 -1.55
CA PRO A 106 -7.72 5.70 -1.95
C PRO A 106 -8.46 6.38 -0.79
N ILE A 107 -8.50 7.72 -0.80
CA ILE A 107 -9.18 8.52 0.23
C ILE A 107 -10.69 8.26 0.31
N THR A 108 -11.28 7.80 -0.78
CA THR A 108 -12.69 7.45 -0.89
C THR A 108 -13.04 6.12 -0.23
N SER A 109 -12.05 5.29 0.12
CA SER A 109 -12.32 4.01 0.78
C SER A 109 -12.54 4.18 2.28
N GLN A 110 -13.46 3.40 2.85
CA GLN A 110 -13.65 3.29 4.31
C GLN A 110 -12.38 2.81 5.05
N TRP A 111 -11.44 2.17 4.33
CA TRP A 111 -10.18 1.68 4.88
C TRP A 111 -9.09 2.75 4.94
N HIS A 112 -9.32 3.94 4.39
CA HIS A 112 -8.31 4.99 4.29
C HIS A 112 -7.79 5.42 5.66
N ASP A 113 -8.69 5.76 6.59
CA ASP A 113 -8.30 6.21 7.93
C ASP A 113 -7.51 5.13 8.68
N ARG A 114 -7.96 3.87 8.54
CA ARG A 114 -7.26 2.72 9.11
C ARG A 114 -5.86 2.56 8.51
N ALA A 115 -5.72 2.76 7.20
CA ALA A 115 -4.44 2.70 6.52
C ALA A 115 -3.49 3.80 7.00
N ILE A 116 -3.99 5.03 7.24
CA ILE A 116 -3.20 6.12 7.82
C ILE A 116 -2.71 5.75 9.22
N GLU A 117 -3.60 5.28 10.09
CA GLU A 117 -3.25 4.87 11.45
C GLU A 117 -2.16 3.80 11.45
N LEU A 118 -2.31 2.75 10.63
CA LEU A 118 -1.33 1.68 10.50
C LEU A 118 0.01 2.19 10.00
N ARG A 119 0.02 3.05 8.97
CA ARG A 119 1.24 3.66 8.44
C ARG A 119 2.00 4.44 9.51
N GLN A 120 1.30 5.28 10.28
CA GLN A 120 1.90 6.08 11.34
C GLN A 120 2.52 5.19 12.41
N ARG A 121 1.77 4.18 12.86
CA ARG A 121 2.22 3.23 13.88
C ARG A 121 3.46 2.45 13.42
N TRP A 122 3.43 1.90 12.21
CA TRP A 122 4.52 1.09 11.68
C TRP A 122 5.77 1.92 11.36
N ASP A 123 5.60 3.16 10.90
CA ASP A 123 6.72 4.10 10.70
C ASP A 123 7.42 4.43 12.03
N GLN A 124 6.66 4.64 13.09
CA GLN A 124 7.23 4.86 14.43
C GLN A 124 7.97 3.62 14.95
N GLN A 125 7.42 2.43 14.75
CA GLN A 125 8.08 1.17 15.12
C GLN A 125 9.39 0.96 14.34
N ALA A 126 9.39 1.26 13.04
CA ALA A 126 10.59 1.19 12.20
C ALA A 126 11.69 2.14 12.68
N LYS A 127 11.31 3.38 13.05
CA LYS A 127 12.25 4.38 13.60
C LYS A 127 12.89 3.89 14.89
N LEU A 128 12.10 3.37 15.83
CA LEU A 128 12.61 2.84 17.10
C LEU A 128 13.55 1.65 16.88
N LEU A 129 13.19 0.73 15.97
CA LEU A 129 14.04 -0.41 15.62
C LEU A 129 15.38 0.04 15.02
N ASN A 130 15.35 1.01 14.10
CA ASN A 130 16.56 1.55 13.49
C ASN A 130 17.46 2.24 14.53
N GLN A 131 16.88 3.00 15.47
CA GLN A 131 17.61 3.63 16.56
C GLN A 131 18.26 2.60 17.48
N ALA A 132 17.53 1.55 17.87
CA ALA A 132 18.06 0.46 18.69
C ALA A 132 19.21 -0.26 17.97
N THR A 133 19.04 -0.55 16.68
CA THR A 133 20.07 -1.23 15.86
C THR A 133 21.32 -0.36 15.69
N ALA A 134 21.16 0.96 15.53
CA ALA A 134 22.29 1.88 15.46
C ALA A 134 23.03 1.98 16.81
N ALA A 135 22.30 2.00 17.93
CA ALA A 135 22.89 2.03 19.26
C ALA A 135 23.67 0.74 19.58
N THR A 136 23.15 -0.43 19.22
CA THR A 136 23.88 -1.70 19.41
C THR A 136 25.12 -1.76 18.53
N ALA A 137 25.02 -1.34 17.26
CA ALA A 137 26.18 -1.29 16.37
C ALA A 137 27.28 -0.34 16.89
N ALA A 138 26.89 0.81 17.47
CA ALA A 138 27.84 1.75 18.07
C ALA A 138 28.51 1.19 19.34
N ALA A 139 27.75 0.52 20.20
CA ALA A 139 28.27 -0.13 21.41
C ALA A 139 29.26 -1.25 21.07
N ASP A 140 28.95 -2.07 20.06
CA ASP A 140 29.84 -3.13 19.58
C ASP A 140 31.14 -2.55 19.00
N TRP A 141 31.07 -1.40 18.34
CA TRP A 141 32.26 -0.72 17.80
C TRP A 141 33.18 -0.22 18.93
N GLN A 142 32.63 0.33 20.00
CA GLN A 142 33.39 0.73 21.19
C GLN A 142 34.00 -0.47 21.90
N ALA A 143 33.25 -1.56 22.07
CA ALA A 143 33.77 -2.79 22.67
C ALA A 143 34.92 -3.38 21.82
N ARG A 144 34.82 -3.31 20.49
CA ARG A 144 35.84 -3.83 19.57
C ARG A 144 37.10 -2.95 19.54
N SER A 145 36.97 -1.63 19.58
CA SER A 145 38.11 -0.72 19.64
C SER A 145 38.86 -0.82 20.98
N MET A 146 38.14 -0.95 22.10
CA MET A 146 38.75 -1.21 23.41
C MET A 146 39.47 -2.56 23.44
N ARG A 147 38.87 -3.61 22.87
CA ARG A 147 39.51 -4.94 22.81
C ARG A 147 40.76 -4.92 21.92
N SER A 148 40.79 -4.15 20.83
CA SER A 148 41.97 -4.04 19.96
C SER A 148 43.18 -3.36 20.63
N ASN A 149 42.94 -2.45 21.58
CA ASN A 149 44.00 -1.74 22.30
C ASN A 149 44.52 -2.51 23.51
N LEU A 150 43.82 -3.57 23.93
CA LEU A 150 44.15 -4.39 25.10
C LEU A 150 45.12 -5.55 24.81
N TRP A 151 45.44 -5.85 23.54
CA TRP A 151 46.35 -6.96 23.15
C TRP A 151 47.80 -6.55 22.90
N LYS A 152 48.19 -5.29 23.17
CA LYS A 152 49.59 -4.89 23.03
C LYS A 152 50.47 -5.23 24.24
N ASP A 153 49.89 -5.48 25.43
CA ASP A 153 50.67 -5.58 26.67
C ASP A 153 50.36 -6.76 27.62
N TYR A 154 49.53 -7.75 27.26
CA TYR A 154 49.24 -8.88 28.18
C TYR A 154 49.39 -10.26 27.53
N PRO A 155 50.43 -11.05 27.88
CA PRO A 155 50.45 -12.47 27.61
C PRO A 155 49.62 -13.20 28.69
N TYR A 156 48.66 -14.01 28.24
CA TYR A 156 47.76 -14.89 29.01
C TYR A 156 46.63 -14.21 29.79
N ILE A 157 45.38 -14.43 29.36
CA ILE A 157 44.23 -14.83 30.22
C ILE A 157 43.11 -15.41 29.33
N THR A 158 42.48 -16.43 29.90
CA THR A 158 41.52 -17.41 29.37
C THR A 158 40.14 -16.86 29.01
N VAL A 159 39.53 -17.52 28.02
CA VAL A 159 38.19 -17.31 27.48
C VAL A 159 37.11 -17.81 28.44
N PHE A 160 36.21 -16.95 28.94
CA PHE A 160 34.93 -17.37 29.52
C PHE A 160 33.75 -16.46 29.13
N GLN A 161 32.79 -17.10 28.46
CA GLN A 161 31.34 -16.89 28.39
C GLN A 161 30.71 -15.50 28.20
N PHE A 162 30.17 -15.27 27.01
CA PHE A 162 29.02 -14.40 26.73
C PHE A 162 27.97 -15.21 25.97
N LYS A 163 27.10 -15.95 26.68
CA LYS A 163 26.07 -16.80 26.04
C LYS A 163 24.62 -16.46 26.41
N SER A 164 24.33 -15.32 27.05
CA SER A 164 23.06 -15.19 27.81
C SER A 164 22.08 -14.06 27.46
N CYS A 165 22.20 -13.31 26.35
CA CYS A 165 21.25 -12.20 26.07
C CYS A 165 20.24 -12.40 24.93
N CYS A 166 20.38 -13.38 24.03
CA CYS A 166 19.53 -13.41 22.82
C CYS A 166 18.12 -14.05 22.98
N SER A 167 17.74 -14.60 24.14
CA SER A 167 16.51 -15.43 24.23
C SER A 167 15.21 -14.70 24.60
N LYS A 168 15.23 -13.41 25.00
CA LYS A 168 14.07 -12.76 25.63
C LYS A 168 13.28 -11.76 24.77
N LEU A 169 13.73 -11.45 23.55
CA LEU A 169 13.10 -10.39 22.72
C LEU A 169 12.35 -10.88 21.48
N TRP A 170 12.33 -12.18 21.18
CA TRP A 170 11.56 -12.71 20.05
C TRP A 170 11.29 -14.22 20.22
N PRO A 171 10.11 -14.67 20.69
CA PRO A 171 9.86 -16.09 20.87
C PRO A 171 9.65 -16.88 19.55
N ASN A 172 9.61 -16.21 18.39
CA ASN A 172 9.18 -16.84 17.13
C ASN A 172 10.03 -16.54 15.87
N ALA A 173 11.31 -16.15 16.00
CA ALA A 173 12.19 -15.86 14.86
C ALA A 173 13.31 -16.89 14.61
N MET A 174 13.28 -18.07 15.24
CA MET A 174 14.25 -19.14 14.98
C MET A 174 13.65 -20.20 14.07
N SER A 175 13.83 -20.06 12.75
CA SER A 175 13.84 -21.25 11.90
C SER A 175 14.81 -21.20 10.72
N GLN A 176 15.50 -20.09 10.43
CA GLN A 176 16.49 -20.08 9.34
C GLN A 176 17.68 -19.18 9.69
N SER A 177 18.67 -19.76 10.38
CA SER A 177 20.04 -19.22 10.42
C SER A 177 20.92 -20.08 9.49
N PRO A 178 21.75 -19.49 8.61
CA PRO A 178 22.69 -20.24 7.80
C PRO A 178 23.83 -20.83 8.65
N PRO A 179 24.41 -21.99 8.29
CA PRO A 179 25.47 -22.61 9.06
C PRO A 179 26.75 -21.77 9.01
N CYS A 180 27.23 -21.35 10.18
CA CYS A 180 28.55 -20.74 10.35
C CYS A 180 29.62 -21.69 9.80
N SER A 181 30.29 -21.27 8.72
CA SER A 181 31.43 -21.97 8.14
C SER A 181 32.57 -22.02 9.16
N LYS A 182 32.98 -23.24 9.52
CA LYS A 182 34.16 -23.51 10.34
C LYS A 182 35.40 -23.12 9.52
N SER A 183 36.19 -22.15 10.01
CA SER A 183 37.53 -21.92 9.47
C SER A 183 38.56 -22.77 10.23
N PRO A 184 39.64 -23.25 9.57
CA PRO A 184 40.51 -24.28 10.11
C PRO A 184 41.59 -23.70 11.04
N LEU A 185 41.95 -24.46 12.08
CA LEU A 185 43.13 -24.23 12.89
C LEU A 185 44.39 -24.30 12.00
N GLN A 186 45.22 -23.26 11.99
CA GLN A 186 46.62 -23.36 11.60
C GLN A 186 47.48 -23.62 12.83
N THR A 187 48.12 -24.78 12.85
CA THR A 187 49.22 -25.17 13.73
C THR A 187 50.48 -24.40 13.33
N ARG A 188 51.10 -23.72 14.30
CA ARG A 188 52.44 -23.13 14.19
C ARG A 188 53.50 -24.17 14.57
N PRO A 189 54.66 -24.23 13.91
CA PRO A 189 55.90 -24.68 14.55
C PRO A 189 56.43 -23.61 15.52
#